data_AF-A0A5C3QPM8-F1
#
_entry.id   AF-A0A5C3QPM8-F1
#
_cell.length_a   1.000
_cell.length_b   1.000
_cell.length_c   1.000
_cell.angle_alpha   90.00
_cell.angle_beta   90.00
_cell.angle_gamma   90.00
#
_symmetry.space_group_name_H-M   'P 1'
#
loop_
_entity.id
_entity.type
_entity.pdbx_description
1 polymer ?
#
loop_
_entity_poly.entity_id
_entity_poly.type
_entity_poly.pdbx_seq_one_letter_code
_entity_poly.pdbx_strand_id
1 'polypeptide(L)'
;MCRSVQKNPNYQQVDVACDMIHDDGDFFGYARRIVSIPYFKGAVAVTDLAVYPLEYRDDKDVINDKAVAQGKLYMGLRDDSYREYEGVAIRDGNRGTFHVSGRVMISSKAFRLYAQDDGVSLNPDVPSHKVLGAVEELTDEQYAICDSVLLGLAFEQEDMASFCIGSASGIRVERGSLQRPGCWTPRPSDSSWR
;
A
#
# COMPACT_ATOMS: atom_id res chain seq x y z
N MET A 1 3.01 2.47 14.15
CA MET A 1 2.99 3.13 15.49
C MET A 1 3.39 4.60 15.36
N CYS A 2 2.81 5.49 16.17
CA CYS A 2 3.23 6.89 16.26
C CYS A 2 4.61 6.98 16.94
N ARG A 3 5.59 7.61 16.29
CA ARG A 3 6.98 7.70 16.77
C ARG A 3 7.34 9.08 17.33
N SER A 4 6.75 10.16 16.80
CA SER A 4 7.01 11.50 17.30
C SER A 4 5.87 12.46 17.00
N VAL A 5 5.72 13.47 17.85
CA VAL A 5 4.76 14.56 17.69
C VAL A 5 5.53 15.86 17.64
N GLN A 6 5.36 16.64 16.57
CA GLN A 6 6.02 17.93 16.39
C GLN A 6 4.97 19.04 16.31
N LYS A 7 5.21 20.14 17.01
CA LYS A 7 4.40 21.35 16.89
C LYS A 7 5.04 22.24 15.84
N ASN A 8 4.24 22.72 14.88
CA ASN A 8 4.71 23.78 13.99
C ASN A 8 4.99 25.05 14.83
N PRO A 9 6.09 25.80 14.57
CA PRO A 9 6.41 27.04 15.28
C PRO A 9 5.28 28.08 15.31
N ASN A 10 4.37 28.06 14.33
CA ASN A 10 3.21 28.96 14.29
C ASN A 10 1.98 28.46 15.07
N TYR A 11 2.07 27.31 15.76
CA TYR A 11 0.99 26.66 16.52
C TYR A 11 -0.30 26.35 15.71
N GLN A 12 -0.22 26.40 14.38
CA GLN A 12 -1.37 26.18 13.50
C GLN A 12 -1.68 24.70 13.28
N GLN A 13 -0.73 23.80 13.53
CA GLN A 13 -0.93 22.36 13.44
C GLN A 13 0.04 21.58 14.33
N VAL A 14 -0.34 20.35 14.64
CA VAL A 14 0.49 19.34 15.28
C VAL A 14 0.66 18.17 14.32
N ASP A 15 1.90 17.83 14.01
CA ASP A 15 2.24 16.76 13.08
C ASP A 15 2.60 15.50 13.85
N VAL A 16 1.92 14.41 13.52
CA VAL A 16 2.11 13.08 14.10
C VAL A 16 2.84 12.23 13.06
N ALA A 17 4.08 11.84 13.37
CA ALA A 17 4.85 10.95 12.51
C ALA A 17 4.55 9.49 12.86
N CYS A 18 4.03 8.76 11.89
CA CYS A 18 3.70 7.35 11.97
C CYS A 18 4.70 6.55 11.12
N ASP A 19 5.27 5.50 11.72
CA ASP A 19 6.05 4.52 10.96
C ASP A 19 5.10 3.42 10.43
N MET A 20 5.31 3.03 9.17
CA MET A 20 4.59 1.98 8.45
C MET A 20 5.56 1.10 7.67
N ILE A 21 5.19 -0.13 7.34
CA ILE A 21 5.99 -1.01 6.48
C ILE A 21 5.54 -0.85 5.04
N HIS A 22 6.48 -0.52 4.16
CA HIS A 22 6.23 -0.17 2.78
C HIS A 22 7.31 -0.72 1.85
N ASP A 23 6.95 -0.93 0.58
CA ASP A 23 7.88 -1.21 -0.51
C ASP A 23 7.89 -0.01 -1.45
N ASP A 24 8.98 0.75 -1.44
CA ASP A 24 9.10 1.94 -2.29
C ASP A 24 9.51 1.63 -3.74
N GLY A 25 9.79 0.35 -4.06
CA GLY A 25 10.25 -0.11 -5.36
C GLY A 25 11.77 -0.32 -5.47
N ASP A 26 12.56 0.31 -4.60
CA ASP A 26 14.00 0.07 -4.44
C ASP A 26 14.29 -0.71 -3.15
N PHE A 27 13.58 -0.37 -2.08
CA PHE A 27 13.76 -0.89 -0.74
C PHE A 27 12.43 -1.25 -0.07
N PHE A 28 12.48 -2.34 0.69
CA PHE A 28 11.40 -2.77 1.56
C PHE A 28 11.77 -2.51 3.02
N GLY A 29 10.93 -1.78 3.75
CA GLY A 29 11.22 -1.44 5.14
C GLY A 29 10.26 -0.43 5.75
N TYR A 30 10.74 0.29 6.77
CA TYR A 30 9.92 1.31 7.44
C TYR A 30 9.93 2.63 6.68
N ALA A 31 8.79 2.97 6.10
CA ALA A 31 8.49 4.31 5.62
C ALA A 31 7.84 5.15 6.73
N ARG A 32 7.78 6.47 6.49
CA ARG A 32 7.16 7.42 7.42
C ARG A 32 6.01 8.17 6.74
N ARG A 33 4.88 8.20 7.42
CA ARG A 33 3.72 9.00 7.06
C ARG A 33 3.49 10.07 8.12
N ILE A 34 3.17 11.29 7.70
CA ILE A 34 2.85 12.40 8.60
C ILE A 34 1.34 12.61 8.54
N VAL A 35 0.71 12.65 9.72
CA VAL A 35 -0.69 13.05 9.86
C VAL A 35 -0.75 14.36 10.62
N SER A 36 -1.29 15.39 9.98
CA SER A 36 -1.41 16.72 10.56
C SER A 36 -2.76 16.88 11.25
N ILE A 37 -2.72 17.32 12.50
CA ILE A 37 -3.89 17.72 13.28
C ILE A 37 -3.94 19.25 13.22
N PRO A 38 -4.90 19.85 12.51
CA PRO A 38 -5.01 21.30 12.41
C PRO A 38 -5.41 21.89 13.75
N TYR A 39 -5.08 23.16 13.95
CA TYR A 39 -5.56 23.93 15.09
C TYR A 39 -7.09 23.94 15.09
N PHE A 40 -7.66 23.65 16.26
CA PHE A 40 -9.08 23.75 16.51
C PHE A 40 -9.33 24.67 17.71
N LYS A 41 -10.43 25.42 17.65
CA LYS A 41 -10.82 26.36 18.71
C LYS A 41 -11.67 25.62 19.75
N GLY A 42 -11.25 25.68 21.02
CA GLY A 42 -11.98 25.07 22.13
C GLY A 42 -11.60 23.61 22.37
N ALA A 43 -12.52 22.84 22.96
CA ALA A 43 -12.33 21.41 23.19
C ALA A 43 -12.99 20.61 22.05
N VAL A 44 -12.22 19.68 21.47
CA VAL A 44 -12.71 18.69 20.50
C VAL A 44 -12.59 17.32 21.16
N ALA A 45 -13.57 16.45 20.97
CA ALA A 45 -13.48 15.10 21.49
C ALA A 45 -12.28 14.39 20.86
N VAL A 46 -11.53 13.63 21.66
CA VAL A 46 -10.34 12.90 21.15
C VAL A 46 -10.73 11.98 20.00
N THR A 47 -11.96 11.44 19.99
CA THR A 47 -12.54 10.62 18.94
C THR A 47 -12.71 11.33 17.59
N ASP A 48 -12.77 12.66 17.59
CA ASP A 48 -13.02 13.46 16.40
C ASP A 48 -11.71 13.99 15.78
N LEU A 49 -10.55 13.65 16.39
CA LEU A 49 -9.25 13.96 15.84
C LEU A 49 -8.89 13.02 14.69
N ALA A 50 -8.07 13.52 13.75
CA ALA A 50 -7.60 12.75 12.60
C ALA A 50 -6.73 11.52 12.99
N VAL A 51 -6.19 11.50 14.21
CA VAL A 51 -5.45 10.37 14.76
C VAL A 51 -6.01 10.05 16.13
N TYR A 52 -6.38 8.78 16.31
CA TYR A 52 -6.90 8.26 17.56
C TYR A 52 -6.05 7.07 18.03
N PRO A 53 -5.49 7.09 19.26
CA PRO A 53 -4.69 5.97 19.76
C PRO A 53 -5.50 4.68 19.86
N LEU A 54 -4.96 3.59 19.32
CA LEU A 54 -5.64 2.29 19.29
C LEU A 54 -5.95 1.75 20.69
N GLU A 55 -5.13 2.09 21.69
CA GLU A 55 -5.29 1.66 23.09
C GLU A 55 -6.61 2.12 23.74
N TYR A 56 -7.19 3.22 23.25
CA TYR A 56 -8.43 3.78 23.78
C TYR A 56 -9.69 3.26 23.07
N ARG A 57 -9.54 2.39 22.07
CA ARG A 57 -10.67 1.80 21.34
C ARG A 57 -11.17 0.53 22.01
N ASP A 58 -12.49 0.42 22.15
CA ASP A 58 -13.13 -0.82 22.64
C ASP A 58 -12.98 -1.98 21.63
N ASP A 59 -12.94 -1.67 20.33
CA ASP A 59 -12.79 -2.63 19.22
C ASP A 59 -11.33 -2.81 18.77
N LYS A 60 -10.36 -2.47 19.63
CA LYS A 60 -8.91 -2.49 19.30
C LYS A 60 -8.43 -3.84 18.76
N ASP A 61 -8.90 -4.94 19.34
CA ASP A 61 -8.46 -6.29 18.97
C ASP A 61 -8.99 -6.64 17.58
N VAL A 62 -10.25 -6.29 17.29
CA VAL A 62 -10.87 -6.49 15.97
C VAL A 62 -10.17 -5.66 14.88
N ILE A 63 -9.77 -4.44 15.21
CA ILE A 63 -9.02 -3.58 14.28
C ILE A 63 -7.63 -4.14 14.04
N ASN A 64 -6.95 -4.60 15.09
CA ASN A 64 -5.63 -5.20 14.99
C ASN A 64 -5.67 -6.47 14.12
N ASP A 65 -6.59 -7.39 14.39
CA ASP A 65 -6.75 -8.63 13.61
C ASP A 65 -6.99 -8.33 12.12
N LYS A 66 -7.83 -7.33 11.82
CA LYS A 66 -8.06 -6.87 10.45
C LYS A 66 -6.80 -6.28 9.82
N ALA A 67 -6.07 -5.44 10.53
CA ALA A 67 -4.83 -4.85 10.05
C ALA A 67 -3.76 -5.91 9.79
N VAL A 68 -3.61 -6.89 10.68
CA VAL A 68 -2.71 -8.04 10.50
C VAL A 68 -3.10 -8.85 9.27
N ALA A 69 -4.39 -9.15 9.10
CA ALA A 69 -4.86 -9.86 7.91
C ALA A 69 -4.58 -9.08 6.63
N GLN A 70 -4.78 -7.76 6.64
CA GLN A 70 -4.44 -6.88 5.52
C GLN A 70 -2.93 -6.86 5.24
N GLY A 71 -2.08 -6.80 6.26
CA GLY A 71 -0.63 -6.84 6.10
C GLY A 71 -0.14 -8.16 5.52
N LYS A 72 -0.75 -9.29 5.92
CA LYS A 72 -0.47 -10.60 5.32
C LYS A 72 -0.86 -10.64 3.84
N LEU A 73 -1.99 -10.02 3.48
CA LEU A 73 -2.39 -9.86 2.08
C LEU A 73 -1.42 -8.96 1.31
N TYR A 74 -1.04 -7.81 1.88
CA TYR A 74 -0.06 -6.89 1.30
C TYR A 74 1.25 -7.62 0.98
N MET A 75 1.79 -8.35 1.95
CA MET A 75 3.02 -9.13 1.77
C MET A 75 2.90 -10.19 0.67
N GLY A 76 1.73 -10.84 0.54
CA GLY A 76 1.48 -11.80 -0.54
C GLY A 76 1.25 -11.17 -1.92
N LEU A 77 1.04 -9.86 -2.00
CA LEU A 77 0.78 -9.10 -3.22
C LEU A 77 1.89 -8.09 -3.57
N ARG A 78 2.93 -7.97 -2.73
CA ARG A 78 4.02 -7.01 -2.87
C ARG A 78 4.79 -7.17 -4.18
N ASP A 79 5.08 -8.41 -4.53
CA ASP A 79 5.89 -8.72 -5.71
C ASP A 79 5.12 -8.39 -7.00
N ASP A 80 5.87 -7.99 -8.04
CA ASP A 80 5.33 -7.59 -9.33
C ASP A 80 4.35 -8.63 -9.88
N SER A 81 3.08 -8.25 -10.04
CA SER A 81 2.03 -9.18 -10.48
C SER A 81 0.91 -8.50 -11.25
N TYR A 82 0.29 -9.24 -12.16
CA TYR A 82 -0.91 -8.82 -12.87
C TYR A 82 -2.13 -9.34 -12.13
N ARG A 83 -3.11 -8.47 -11.90
CA ARG A 83 -4.32 -8.78 -11.13
C ARG A 83 -5.54 -8.16 -11.78
N GLU A 84 -6.72 -8.65 -11.40
CA GLU A 84 -7.96 -7.92 -11.63
C GLU A 84 -8.30 -7.09 -10.40
N TYR A 85 -8.77 -5.87 -10.64
CA TYR A 85 -9.18 -4.94 -9.60
C TYR A 85 -10.52 -4.30 -9.97
N GLU A 86 -11.39 -4.25 -8.97
CA GLU A 86 -12.68 -3.58 -9.04
C GLU A 86 -12.84 -2.68 -7.81
N GLY A 87 -12.87 -1.36 -8.05
CA GLY A 87 -13.05 -0.38 -6.99
C GLY A 87 -12.42 0.97 -7.26
N VAL A 88 -12.20 1.74 -6.20
CA VAL A 88 -11.68 3.10 -6.28
C VAL A 88 -10.16 3.09 -6.12
N ALA A 89 -9.46 3.63 -7.11
CA ALA A 89 -8.02 3.87 -7.08
C ALA A 89 -7.72 5.36 -6.91
N ILE A 90 -6.57 5.69 -6.32
CA ILE A 90 -6.11 7.08 -6.14
C ILE A 90 -4.97 7.30 -7.14
N ARG A 91 -5.12 8.29 -8.02
CA ARG A 91 -4.05 8.68 -8.96
C ARG A 91 -2.90 9.28 -8.17
N ASP A 92 -1.68 9.07 -8.65
CA ASP A 92 -0.53 9.76 -8.08
C ASP A 92 -0.69 11.29 -8.19
N GLY A 93 -0.12 12.00 -7.24
CA GLY A 93 -0.28 13.44 -7.16
C GLY A 93 -1.63 13.91 -6.65
N ASN A 94 -1.93 15.19 -6.87
CA ASN A 94 -3.22 15.77 -6.49
C ASN A 94 -4.29 15.60 -7.59
N ARG A 95 -4.28 14.44 -8.26
CA ARG A 95 -5.13 14.13 -9.43
C ARG A 95 -6.45 13.46 -9.07
N GLY A 96 -6.68 13.20 -7.77
CA GLY A 96 -7.92 12.67 -7.24
C GLY A 96 -8.08 11.16 -7.42
N THR A 97 -9.32 10.69 -7.26
CA THR A 97 -9.67 9.27 -7.32
C THR A 97 -10.44 8.92 -8.59
N PHE A 98 -10.45 7.64 -8.96
CA PHE A 98 -11.20 7.13 -10.09
C PHE A 98 -11.61 5.68 -9.87
N HIS A 99 -12.67 5.24 -10.55
CA HIS A 99 -13.09 3.85 -10.53
C HIS A 99 -12.30 3.04 -11.56
N VAL A 100 -11.83 1.87 -11.14
CA VAL A 100 -11.13 0.89 -11.97
C VAL A 100 -11.93 -0.40 -11.94
N SER A 101 -12.13 -1.00 -13.11
CA SER A 101 -12.84 -2.27 -13.26
C SER A 101 -12.18 -3.10 -14.35
N GLY A 102 -11.05 -3.71 -14.03
CA GLY A 102 -10.31 -4.48 -15.03
C GLY A 102 -8.95 -4.93 -14.55
N ARG A 103 -8.03 -5.12 -15.50
CA ARG A 103 -6.67 -5.57 -15.20
C ARG A 103 -5.83 -4.41 -14.69
N VAL A 104 -5.00 -4.70 -13.70
CA VAL A 104 -3.99 -3.81 -13.12
C VAL A 104 -2.66 -4.55 -13.02
N MET A 105 -1.56 -3.82 -13.14
CA MET A 105 -0.24 -4.30 -12.76
C MET A 105 0.07 -3.74 -11.38
N ILE A 106 0.34 -4.60 -10.42
CA ILE A 106 0.90 -4.22 -9.12
C ILE A 106 2.42 -4.24 -9.27
N SER A 107 3.07 -3.10 -9.06
CA SER A 107 4.53 -2.98 -9.06
C SER A 107 4.95 -1.63 -8.47
N SER A 108 5.51 -1.66 -7.25
CA SER A 108 6.10 -0.46 -6.64
C SER A 108 7.29 0.07 -7.45
N LYS A 109 8.05 -0.83 -8.07
CA LYS A 109 9.20 -0.47 -8.91
C LYS A 109 8.78 0.28 -10.18
N ALA A 110 7.78 -0.24 -10.90
CA ALA A 110 7.26 0.46 -12.06
C ALA A 110 6.64 1.80 -11.65
N PHE A 111 5.91 1.84 -10.54
CA PHE A 111 5.34 3.08 -10.01
C PHE A 111 6.44 4.12 -9.75
N ARG A 112 7.50 3.77 -9.01
CA ARG A 112 8.64 4.68 -8.76
C ARG A 112 9.27 5.24 -10.03
N LEU A 113 9.38 4.44 -11.09
CA LEU A 113 10.06 4.84 -12.32
C LEU A 113 9.21 5.72 -13.25
N TYR A 114 7.89 5.53 -13.25
CA TYR A 114 7.00 6.12 -14.27
C TYR A 114 5.88 6.98 -13.69
N ALA A 115 5.64 6.97 -12.38
CA ALA A 115 4.68 7.87 -11.78
C ALA A 115 5.14 9.33 -11.97
N GLN A 116 4.19 10.20 -12.27
CA GLN A 116 4.46 11.60 -12.55
C GLN A 116 4.57 12.35 -11.23
N ASP A 117 5.77 12.79 -10.87
CA ASP A 117 5.98 13.60 -9.67
C ASP A 117 5.49 15.04 -9.93
N ASP A 118 4.29 15.35 -9.43
CA ASP A 118 3.73 16.70 -9.37
C ASP A 118 4.03 17.42 -8.04
N GLY A 119 4.94 16.86 -7.23
CA GLY A 119 5.29 17.31 -5.89
C GLY A 119 4.53 16.59 -4.77
N VAL A 120 3.59 15.68 -5.10
CA VAL A 120 2.87 14.86 -4.11
C VAL A 120 2.92 13.38 -4.51
N SER A 121 3.99 12.69 -4.16
CA SER A 121 4.11 11.24 -4.38
C SER A 121 3.27 10.44 -3.39
N LEU A 122 2.49 9.48 -3.90
CA LEU A 122 1.84 8.43 -3.10
C LEU A 122 2.83 7.37 -2.58
N ASN A 123 4.08 7.39 -3.06
CA ASN A 123 5.12 6.44 -2.74
C ASN A 123 6.14 7.04 -1.77
N PRO A 124 5.99 6.85 -0.44
CA PRO A 124 6.94 7.35 0.53
C PRO A 124 8.26 6.56 0.48
N ASP A 125 9.38 7.26 0.56
CA ASP A 125 10.70 6.63 0.59
C ASP A 125 10.90 5.77 1.84
N VAL A 126 11.57 4.64 1.66
CA VAL A 126 12.13 3.83 2.73
C VAL A 126 13.60 4.24 2.91
N PRO A 127 13.97 4.92 4.02
CA PRO A 127 15.35 5.29 4.25
C PRO A 127 16.24 4.05 4.37
N SER A 128 17.44 4.10 3.78
CA SER A 128 18.38 2.97 3.74
C SER A 128 18.72 2.35 5.10
N HIS A 129 18.69 3.13 6.18
CA HIS A 129 18.94 2.67 7.56
C HIS A 129 17.70 2.02 8.23
N LYS A 130 16.57 1.96 7.53
CA LYS A 130 15.29 1.42 7.98
C LYS A 130 14.78 0.25 7.13
N VAL A 131 15.64 -0.27 6.25
CA VAL A 131 15.36 -1.43 5.40
C VAL A 131 15.21 -2.68 6.27
N LEU A 132 14.15 -3.45 6.06
CA LEU A 132 13.89 -4.67 6.82
C LEU A 132 14.71 -5.87 6.30
N GLY A 133 15.27 -5.79 5.09
CA GLY A 133 16.06 -6.86 4.48
C GLY A 133 15.16 -8.00 3.97
N ALA A 134 15.77 -9.14 3.64
CA ALA A 134 15.07 -10.33 3.16
C ALA A 134 14.41 -11.10 4.32
N VAL A 135 13.46 -10.46 5.01
CA VAL A 135 12.65 -11.13 6.02
C VAL A 135 11.55 -11.91 5.32
N GLU A 136 11.51 -13.23 5.52
CA GLU A 136 10.46 -14.09 4.95
C GLU A 136 9.12 -13.91 5.68
N GLU A 137 9.15 -13.61 6.99
CA GLU A 137 7.95 -13.41 7.81
C GLU A 137 8.10 -12.24 8.76
N LEU A 138 7.10 -11.35 8.76
CA LEU A 138 7.01 -10.24 9.71
C LEU A 138 6.35 -10.69 11.03
N THR A 139 6.54 -9.93 12.10
CA THR A 139 5.74 -10.12 13.33
C THR A 139 4.31 -9.63 13.10
N ASP A 140 3.35 -10.08 13.93
CA ASP A 140 1.97 -9.58 13.82
C ASP A 140 1.88 -8.06 14.02
N GLU A 141 2.68 -7.47 14.91
CA GLU A 141 2.76 -6.01 15.08
C GLU A 141 3.23 -5.30 13.81
N GLN A 142 4.16 -5.92 13.07
CA GLN A 142 4.66 -5.42 11.79
C GLN A 142 3.62 -5.58 10.69
N TYR A 143 2.94 -6.73 10.60
CA TYR A 143 1.81 -6.90 9.69
C TYR A 143 0.71 -5.86 9.93
N ALA A 144 0.41 -5.54 11.19
CA ALA A 144 -0.59 -4.54 11.56
C ALA A 144 -0.27 -3.11 11.09
N ILE A 145 1.00 -2.82 10.75
CA ILE A 145 1.43 -1.51 10.27
C ILE A 145 1.91 -1.53 8.82
N CYS A 146 1.72 -2.65 8.11
CA CYS A 146 1.94 -2.70 6.66
C CYS A 146 1.03 -1.71 5.95
N ASP A 147 1.50 -1.24 4.79
CA ASP A 147 0.67 -0.41 3.95
C ASP A 147 -0.61 -1.16 3.51
N SER A 148 -1.69 -0.41 3.43
CA SER A 148 -3.03 -0.91 3.08
C SER A 148 -3.37 -0.71 1.61
N VAL A 149 -2.46 -0.07 0.88
CA VAL A 149 -2.55 0.17 -0.56
C VAL A 149 -1.37 -0.49 -1.27
N LEU A 150 -1.60 -0.86 -2.53
CA LEU A 150 -0.56 -1.33 -3.44
C LEU A 150 -0.40 -0.33 -4.57
N LEU A 151 0.84 -0.13 -5.00
CA LEU A 151 1.16 0.80 -6.07
C LEU A 151 1.24 0.06 -7.40
N GLY A 152 0.82 0.71 -8.48
CA GLY A 152 0.92 0.12 -9.80
C GLY A 152 0.21 0.89 -10.91
N LEU A 153 -0.09 0.20 -12.00
CA LEU A 153 -0.67 0.74 -13.22
C LEU A 153 -2.08 0.19 -13.46
N ALA A 154 -3.04 1.06 -13.70
CA ALA A 154 -4.35 0.68 -14.22
C ALA A 154 -4.31 0.69 -15.76
N PHE A 155 -4.49 -0.47 -16.40
CA PHE A 155 -4.32 -0.59 -17.86
C PHE A 155 -5.38 0.18 -18.65
N GLU A 156 -6.62 0.18 -18.19
CA GLU A 156 -7.71 0.84 -18.91
C GLU A 156 -7.57 2.37 -18.96
N GLN A 157 -7.01 2.94 -17.89
CA GLN A 157 -6.80 4.37 -17.77
C GLN A 157 -5.36 4.78 -18.13
N GLU A 158 -4.50 3.80 -18.39
CA GLU A 158 -3.06 3.96 -18.63
C GLU A 158 -2.39 4.88 -17.59
N ASP A 159 -2.80 4.77 -16.32
CA ASP A 159 -2.37 5.69 -15.27
C ASP A 159 -1.84 4.98 -14.04
N MET A 160 -0.83 5.60 -13.43
CA MET A 160 -0.24 5.14 -12.18
C MET A 160 -1.15 5.50 -11.01
N ALA A 161 -1.44 4.52 -10.17
CA ALA A 161 -2.37 4.68 -9.06
C ALA A 161 -2.03 3.76 -7.89
N SER A 162 -2.64 4.08 -6.75
CA SER A 162 -2.70 3.19 -5.58
C SER A 162 -4.04 2.45 -5.55
N PHE A 163 -3.98 1.16 -5.20
CA PHE A 163 -5.10 0.23 -5.15
C PHE A 163 -5.28 -0.28 -3.71
N CYS A 164 -6.47 -0.09 -3.14
CA CYS A 164 -6.74 -0.55 -1.77
C CYS A 164 -6.90 -2.07 -1.70
N ILE A 165 -6.38 -2.71 -0.66
CA ILE A 165 -6.50 -4.17 -0.42
C ILE A 165 -7.80 -4.53 0.35
N GLY A 166 -8.57 -3.54 0.80
CA GLY A 166 -9.74 -3.71 1.70
C GLY A 166 -11.02 -4.29 1.07
N SER A 167 -11.87 -4.89 1.90
CA SER A 167 -13.06 -5.70 1.55
C SER A 167 -14.13 -5.05 0.65
N ALA A 168 -14.16 -3.73 0.46
CA ALA A 168 -15.17 -3.06 -0.37
C ALA A 168 -14.70 -2.84 -1.82
N SER A 169 -13.40 -2.90 -2.07
CA SER A 169 -12.73 -2.67 -3.36
C SER A 169 -11.55 -3.64 -3.41
N GLY A 170 -11.72 -4.76 -4.09
CA GLY A 170 -10.86 -5.91 -3.89
C GLY A 170 -10.02 -6.24 -5.10
N ILE A 171 -8.72 -6.44 -4.88
CA ILE A 171 -7.87 -7.18 -5.82
C ILE A 171 -8.34 -8.62 -5.83
N ARG A 172 -8.85 -9.09 -6.98
CA ARG A 172 -9.19 -10.49 -7.16
C ARG A 172 -7.94 -11.25 -7.54
N VAL A 173 -7.55 -12.16 -6.65
CA VAL A 173 -6.55 -13.17 -6.98
C VAL A 173 -7.25 -14.26 -7.78
N GLU A 174 -6.96 -14.36 -9.08
CA GLU A 174 -7.39 -15.54 -9.83
C GLU A 174 -6.82 -16.80 -9.16
N ARG A 175 -7.68 -17.78 -8.86
CA ARG A 175 -7.25 -19.13 -8.43
C ARG A 175 -6.71 -19.94 -9.62
N GLY A 176 -5.92 -19.30 -10.48
CA GLY A 176 -5.32 -19.87 -11.67
C GLY A 176 -3.80 -19.88 -11.52
N SER A 177 -3.28 -20.95 -10.91
CA SER A 177 -1.90 -21.43 -11.04
C SER A 177 -0.81 -20.37 -11.24
N LEU A 178 -0.13 -19.99 -10.15
CA LEU A 178 1.25 -19.54 -10.21
C LEU A 178 2.13 -20.75 -10.58
N GLN A 179 2.06 -21.22 -11.83
CA GLN A 179 3.18 -21.97 -12.38
C GLN A 179 4.30 -20.96 -12.60
N ARG A 180 5.33 -21.08 -11.77
CA ARG A 180 6.64 -20.47 -12.02
C ARG A 180 6.98 -20.62 -13.51
N PRO A 181 7.56 -19.62 -14.19
CA PRO A 181 8.03 -19.77 -15.56
C PRO A 181 9.24 -20.72 -15.56
N GLY A 182 8.96 -22.01 -15.46
CA GLY A 182 9.91 -23.09 -15.64
C GLY A 182 9.88 -23.51 -17.09
N CYS A 183 10.95 -23.18 -17.81
CA CYS A 183 11.36 -23.80 -19.07
C CYS A 183 10.31 -23.78 -20.19
N TRP A 184 10.50 -22.88 -21.16
CA TRP A 184 9.95 -23.05 -22.50
C TRP A 184 10.37 -24.42 -23.05
N THR A 185 9.50 -25.43 -22.96
CA THR A 185 9.62 -26.61 -23.83
C THR A 185 8.99 -26.26 -25.18
N PRO A 186 9.67 -26.50 -26.31
CA PRO A 186 9.07 -26.30 -27.62
C PRO A 186 7.84 -27.19 -27.75
N ARG A 187 6.75 -26.65 -28.33
CA ARG A 187 5.61 -27.48 -28.76
C ARG A 187 6.12 -28.61 -29.65
N PRO A 188 5.68 -29.86 -29.46
CA PRO A 188 5.92 -30.92 -30.43
C PRO A 188 5.37 -30.46 -31.77
N SER A 189 6.21 -30.53 -32.82
CA SER A 189 5.75 -30.37 -34.19
C SER A 189 4.83 -31.53 -34.52
N ASP A 190 3.55 -31.23 -34.73
CA ASP A 190 2.59 -32.17 -35.33
C ASP A 190 3.06 -32.49 -36.76
N SER A 191 3.84 -33.55 -36.88
CA SER A 191 4.18 -34.19 -38.14
C SER A 191 3.36 -35.47 -38.27
N SER A 192 2.06 -35.29 -38.55
CA SER A 192 1.25 -36.35 -39.14
C SER A 192 1.67 -36.51 -40.60
N TRP A 193 2.39 -37.59 -40.86
CA TRP A 193 2.79 -38.07 -42.18
C TRP A 193 1.59 -38.27 -43.11
N ARG A 194 1.65 -37.65 -44.28
CA ARG A 194 1.22 -38.19 -45.58
C ARG A 194 2.29 -37.86 -46.60
#